data_AF-A0A1I8QB82-F1
#
_entry.id   AF-A0A1I8QB82-F1
#
_cell.length_a   1.000
_cell.length_b   1.000
_cell.length_c   1.000
_cell.angle_alpha   90.00
_cell.angle_beta   90.00
_cell.angle_gamma   90.00
#
_symmetry.space_group_name_H-M   'P 1'
#
loop_
_entity.id
_entity.type
_entity.pdbx_description
1 polymer ?
#
loop_
_entity_poly.entity_id
_entity_poly.type
_entity_poly.pdbx_seq_one_letter_code
_entity_poly.pdbx_strand_id
1 'polypeptide(L)' 'MELFGLFELFIAFNLMPLVFIFLWYLIIGDFKNFKASKVACTNFTATDPVNCYQNYKKSN' A
#
# COMPACT_ATOMS: atom_id res chain seq x y z
N MET A 1 -7.74 -27.88 -19.39
CA MET A 1 -7.45 -26.45 -19.62
C MET A 1 -8.80 -25.77 -19.62
N GLU A 2 -9.18 -25.16 -18.49
CA GLU A 2 -10.49 -24.53 -18.34
C GLU A 2 -10.56 -23.31 -19.26
N LEU A 3 -11.55 -23.30 -20.16
CA LEU A 3 -11.80 -22.21 -21.08
C LEU A 3 -12.49 -21.10 -20.27
N PHE A 4 -11.71 -20.11 -19.82
CA PHE A 4 -12.26 -18.93 -19.15
C PHE A 4 -13.41 -18.34 -19.97
N GLY A 5 -14.55 -18.15 -19.32
CA GLY A 5 -15.72 -17.54 -19.92
C GLY A 5 -15.44 -16.10 -20.34
N LEU A 6 -16.15 -15.63 -21.36
CA LEU A 6 -16.02 -14.25 -21.86
C LEU A 6 -16.22 -13.19 -20.77
N PHE A 7 -17.06 -13.48 -19.77
CA PHE A 7 -17.26 -12.63 -18.60
C PHE A 7 -16.00 -12.51 -17.72
N GLU A 8 -15.34 -13.63 -17.45
CA GLU A 8 -14.11 -13.67 -16.64
C GLU A 8 -12.97 -12.96 -17.39
N LEU A 9 -12.90 -13.15 -18.71
CA LEU A 9 -11.98 -12.43 -19.57
C LEU A 9 -12.25 -10.92 -19.51
N PHE A 10 -13.51 -10.49 -19.61
CA PHE A 10 -13.87 -9.08 -19.56
C PHE A 10 -13.45 -8.43 -18.23
N ILE A 11 -13.69 -9.10 -17.10
CA ILE A 11 -13.24 -8.63 -15.78
C ILE A 11 -11.72 -8.56 -15.71
N ALA A 12 -11.02 -9.61 -16.14
CA ALA A 12 -9.58 -9.69 -16.06
C ALA A 12 -8.86 -8.61 -16.89
N PHE A 13 -9.39 -8.28 -18.08
CA PHE A 13 -8.73 -7.31 -18.97
C PHE A 13 -9.21 -5.87 -18.81
N ASN A 14 -10.41 -5.62 -18.28
CA ASN A 14 -10.94 -4.27 -18.15
C ASN A 14 -11.01 -3.84 -16.68
N LEU A 15 -11.73 -4.60 -15.86
CA LEU A 15 -12.00 -4.20 -14.49
C LEU A 15 -10.74 -4.24 -13.63
N MET A 16 -9.95 -5.32 -13.72
CA MET A 16 -8.73 -5.47 -12.91
C MET A 16 -7.69 -4.37 -13.21
N PRO A 17 -7.35 -4.05 -14.48
CA PRO A 17 -6.42 -2.96 -14.77
C PRO A 17 -6.95 -1.60 -14.35
N LEU A 18 -8.26 -1.33 -14.52
CA LEU A 18 -8.87 -0.07 -14.13
C LEU A 18 -8.76 0.17 -12.61
N VAL A 19 -9.11 -0.84 -11.81
CA VAL A 19 -9.02 -0.76 -10.34
C VAL A 19 -7.57 -0.54 -9.91
N PHE A 20 -6.62 -1.23 -10.53
CA PHE A 20 -5.20 -1.06 -10.23
C PHE A 20 -4.73 0.37 -10.55
N ILE A 21 -5.05 0.89 -11.72
CA ILE A 21 -4.71 2.27 -12.12
C ILE A 21 -5.33 3.29 -11.15
N PHE A 22 -6.60 3.11 -10.79
CA PHE A 22 -7.28 3.99 -9.84
C PHE A 22 -6.61 4.02 -8.47
N LEU A 23 -6.25 2.86 -7.93
CA LEU A 23 -5.52 2.76 -6.67
C LEU A 23 -4.16 3.45 -6.75
N TRP A 24 -3.42 3.27 -7.85
CA TRP A 24 -2.16 3.99 -8.07
C TRP A 24 -2.33 5.51 -8.12
N TYR A 25 -3.39 6.00 -8.76
CA TYR A 25 -3.69 7.43 -8.76
C TYR A 25 -3.98 7.97 -7.36
N LEU A 26 -4.72 7.21 -6.54
CA LEU A 26 -4.97 7.59 -5.15
C LEU A 26 -3.67 7.63 -4.33
N ILE A 27 -2.82 6.62 -4.46
CA ILE A 27 -1.51 6.55 -3.76
C ILE A 27 -0.63 7.74 -4.17
N ILE A 28 -0.51 8.00 -5.48
CA ILE A 28 0.28 9.15 -5.98
C ILE A 28 -0.33 10.47 -5.52
N GLY A 29 -1.66 10.57 -5.51
CA GLY A 29 -2.40 11.72 -5.01
C GLY A 29 -2.11 11.97 -3.53
N ASP A 30 -2.11 10.92 -2.72
CA ASP A 30 -1.81 10.98 -1.29
C ASP A 30 -0.38 11.48 -1.04
N PHE A 31 0.60 10.96 -1.79
CA PHE A 31 1.97 11.46 -1.74
C PHE A 31 2.08 12.94 -2.17
N LYS A 32 1.32 13.37 -3.17
CA LYS A 32 1.34 14.77 -3.61
C LYS A 32 0.71 15.70 -2.57
N ASN A 33 -0.43 15.31 -2.01
CA ASN A 33 -1.26 16.14 -1.13
C ASN A 33 -0.76 16.15 0.32
N PHE A 34 -0.23 15.04 0.83
CA PHE A 34 0.22 14.89 2.20
C PHE A 34 1.74 14.81 2.27
N LYS A 35 2.36 15.91 2.72
CA LYS A 35 3.81 15.98 2.95
C LYS A 35 4.27 14.95 4.01
N ALA A 36 3.39 14.59 4.95
CA ALA A 36 3.63 13.54 5.94
C ALA A 36 3.71 12.13 5.32
N SER A 37 2.86 11.79 4.34
CA SER A 37 2.93 10.51 3.62
C SER A 37 4.25 10.34 2.87
N LYS A 38 4.76 11.43 2.26
CA LYS A 38 6.12 11.44 1.65
C LYS A 38 7.21 11.15 2.69
N VAL A 39 7.17 11.83 3.83
CA VAL A 39 8.15 11.68 4.90
C VAL A 39 8.11 10.27 5.50
N ALA A 40 6.93 9.68 5.71
CA ALA A 40 6.79 8.32 6.22
C ALA A 40 7.33 7.25 5.24
N CYS A 41 7.16 7.45 3.93
CA CYS A 41 7.68 6.52 2.93
C CYS A 41 9.19 6.65 2.71
N THR A 42 9.76 7.87 2.83
CA THR A 42 11.21 8.09 2.64
C THR A 42 12.01 7.89 3.92
N ASN A 43 11.46 8.27 5.08
CA ASN A 43 12.02 7.96 6.38
C ASN A 43 11.48 6.60 6.81
N PHE A 44 11.98 5.55 6.15
CA PHE A 44 11.93 4.21 6.71
C PHE A 44 12.89 4.17 7.91
N THR A 45 12.52 4.85 8.99
CA THR A 45 13.18 4.68 10.27
C THR A 45 12.86 3.25 10.68
N ALA A 46 13.86 2.38 10.78
CA ALA A 46 13.76 1.02 11.34
C ALA A 46 13.42 1.01 12.85
N THR A 47 12.62 1.99 13.26
CA THR A 47 12.20 2.35 14.61
C THR A 47 10.69 2.16 14.76
N ASP A 48 9.99 1.72 13.71
CA ASP A 48 8.66 1.12 13.82
C ASP A 48 8.78 -0.37 14.16
N PRO A 49 7.71 -1.01 14.66
CA PRO A 49 7.37 -1.34 16.05
C PRO A 49 8.44 -2.05 16.92
N VAL A 50 9.65 -2.31 16.43
CA VAL A 50 10.72 -2.96 17.23
C VAL A 50 11.16 -2.07 18.41
N ASN A 51 11.16 -0.74 18.24
CA ASN A 51 11.55 0.20 19.30
C ASN A 51 10.51 0.33 20.43
N CYS A 52 9.27 -0.11 20.23
CA CYS A 52 8.27 -0.14 21.30
C CYS A 52 8.64 -1.14 22.41
N TYR A 53 9.40 -2.18 22.07
CA TYR A 53 9.87 -3.20 23.01
C TYR A 53 11.28 -2.92 23.56
N GLN A 54 12.08 -2.11 22.85
CA GLN A 54 13.42 -1.72 23.32
C GLN A 54 13.38 -0.69 24.47
N ASN A 55 12.24 -0.05 24.71
CA ASN A 55 12.02 0.89 25.81
C ASN A 55 11.27 0.30 27.02
N TYR A 56 11.29 -1.02 27.22
CA TYR A 56 10.82 -1.57 28.50
C TYR A 56 11.85 -1.26 29.60
N LYS A 57 11.69 -0.10 30.26
CA LYS A 57 12.36 0.15 31.54
C LYS A 57 11.81 -0.86 32.54
N LYS A 58 12.61 -1.87 32.88
CA LYS A 58 12.36 -2.73 34.03
C LYS A 58 12.33 -1.81 35.26
N SER A 59 11.14 -1.56 35.81
CA SER A 59 11.00 -0.87 37.08
C SER A 59 11.70 -1.72 38.13
N ASN A 60 12.78 -1.19 38.70
CA ASN A 60 13.35 -1.69 39.95
C ASN A 60 12.39 -1.42 41.10
#